data_AF-A0A820QF36-F1
#
_entry.id   AF-A0A820QF36-F1
#
_cell.length_a   1.000
_cell.length_b   1.000
_cell.length_c   1.000
_cell.angle_alpha   90.00
_cell.angle_beta   90.00
_cell.angle_gamma   90.00
#
_symmetry.space_group_name_H-M   'P 1'
#
loop_
_entity.id
_entity.type
_entity.pdbx_description
1 polymer ?
#
loop_
_entity_poly.entity_id
_entity_poly.type
_entity_poly.pdbx_seq_one_letter_code
_entity_poly.pdbx_strand_id
1 'polypeptide(L)'
;MDSLFEVSFSSLAASGKPFVRCGKCRRYMKLIESKPSRLHCETCKDTYNLPQNGLIKGFKELRCPLDEFELVQYAANNNAKNFTLCPYCYNNPPFKDMHKNSGCNECTHPTCRYSLEVNGVCACYICKQGIFLLDVSAIPKYRLACNKCPFVLTLPETIQKITIKSEFCEKCDTALMDVEFNKEKSPDLLSLSSACLLCHEYFLEAIQRTVTYLNNLQNRPTDGRGGAFGGPRGGGRGGRGGRGRGRGRGGGGSSRGRGSSRGGHGRGRN
;
A
#
# COMPACT_ATOMS: atom_id res chain seq x y z
N MET A 1 -3.76 -28.24 36.15
CA MET A 1 -4.88 -27.50 35.53
C MET A 1 -4.68 -26.03 35.85
N ASP A 2 -4.72 -25.21 34.80
CA ASP A 2 -5.19 -23.81 34.78
C ASP A 2 -4.46 -22.73 35.59
N SER A 3 -3.24 -22.37 35.18
CA SER A 3 -2.68 -21.04 35.51
C SER A 3 -1.99 -20.35 34.33
N LEU A 4 -2.03 -20.94 33.12
CA LEU A 4 -1.46 -20.35 31.90
C LEU A 4 -2.53 -19.85 30.91
N PHE A 5 -3.82 -20.06 31.22
CA PHE A 5 -4.93 -19.61 30.38
C PHE A 5 -5.67 -18.36 30.89
N GLU A 6 -5.35 -17.87 32.09
CA GLU A 6 -6.05 -16.71 32.68
C GLU A 6 -5.37 -15.35 32.42
N VAL A 7 -4.17 -15.33 31.85
CA VAL A 7 -3.40 -14.07 31.63
C VAL A 7 -3.48 -13.55 30.19
N SER A 8 -4.28 -14.15 29.30
CA SER A 8 -4.20 -13.86 27.85
C SER A 8 -5.44 -13.25 27.20
N PHE A 9 -6.53 -12.99 27.93
CA PHE A 9 -7.77 -12.47 27.33
C PHE A 9 -8.17 -11.05 27.78
N SER A 10 -7.65 -10.57 28.90
CA SER A 10 -7.90 -9.18 29.37
C SER A 10 -7.09 -8.13 28.61
N SER A 11 -5.98 -8.50 27.96
CA SER A 11 -5.11 -7.56 27.24
C SER A 11 -5.55 -7.25 25.81
N LEU A 12 -6.31 -8.14 25.16
CA LEU A 12 -6.73 -7.95 23.77
C LEU A 12 -7.93 -7.00 23.65
N ALA A 13 -8.95 -7.17 24.50
CA ALA A 13 -10.12 -6.29 24.52
C ALA A 13 -9.72 -4.86 24.93
N ALA A 14 -8.86 -4.71 25.93
CA ALA A 14 -8.38 -3.40 26.37
C ALA A 14 -7.43 -2.70 25.37
N SER A 15 -6.89 -3.44 24.39
CA SER A 15 -5.95 -2.88 23.40
C SER A 15 -6.61 -2.60 22.05
N GLY A 16 -6.28 -1.47 21.45
CA GLY A 16 -6.69 -1.11 20.10
C GLY A 16 -7.70 0.04 20.05
N LYS A 17 -7.54 0.88 19.03
CA LYS A 17 -8.43 2.02 18.80
C LYS A 17 -9.73 1.54 18.13
N PRO A 18 -10.90 2.05 18.51
CA PRO A 18 -12.13 1.87 17.73
C PRO A 18 -11.88 2.23 16.27
N PHE A 19 -12.24 1.35 15.34
CA PHE A 19 -11.80 1.46 13.95
C PHE A 19 -12.95 1.36 12.94
N VAL A 20 -13.61 0.21 12.84
CA VAL A 20 -14.76 -0.02 11.93
C VAL A 20 -15.86 -0.80 12.63
N ARG A 21 -17.11 -0.64 12.23
CA ARG A 21 -18.26 -1.31 12.87
C ARG A 21 -18.40 -2.77 12.46
N CYS A 22 -18.71 -3.60 13.45
CA CYS A 22 -19.11 -4.99 13.25
C CYS A 22 -20.48 -5.06 12.60
N GLY A 23 -20.65 -5.88 11.56
CA GLY A 23 -21.95 -6.06 10.92
C GLY A 23 -22.98 -6.76 11.80
N LYS A 24 -22.53 -7.60 12.76
CA LYS A 24 -23.44 -8.35 13.65
C LYS A 24 -24.10 -7.48 14.72
N CYS A 25 -23.33 -6.63 15.42
CA CYS A 25 -23.81 -5.84 16.55
C CYS A 25 -23.76 -4.33 16.33
N ARG A 26 -23.25 -3.87 15.18
CA ARG A 26 -23.10 -2.46 14.79
C ARG A 26 -22.22 -1.61 15.71
N ARG A 27 -21.52 -2.23 16.67
CA ARG A 27 -20.52 -1.58 17.53
C ARG A 27 -19.16 -1.54 16.85
N TYR A 28 -18.36 -0.54 17.20
CA TYR A 28 -16.98 -0.43 16.71
C TYR A 28 -16.15 -1.63 17.18
N MET A 29 -15.46 -2.24 16.23
CA MET A 29 -14.40 -3.19 16.46
C MET A 29 -13.08 -2.44 16.65
N LYS A 30 -12.20 -3.01 17.45
CA LYS A 30 -10.86 -2.48 17.71
C LYS A 30 -9.87 -3.05 16.72
N LEU A 31 -9.06 -2.18 16.12
CA LEU A 31 -7.92 -2.60 15.32
C LEU A 31 -6.74 -2.91 16.25
N ILE A 32 -6.27 -4.15 16.17
CA ILE A 32 -5.06 -4.61 16.84
C ILE A 32 -3.97 -4.63 15.77
N GLU A 33 -3.05 -3.66 15.84
CA GLU A 33 -1.95 -3.48 14.89
C GLU A 33 -0.75 -4.40 15.18
N SER A 34 -0.67 -4.96 16.39
CA SER A 34 0.36 -5.95 16.73
C SER A 34 0.22 -7.17 15.82
N LYS A 35 1.35 -7.70 15.33
CA LYS A 35 1.33 -8.82 14.39
C LYS A 35 0.88 -10.12 15.08
N PRO A 36 -0.01 -10.92 14.48
CA PRO A 36 -0.73 -10.65 13.23
C PRO A 36 -1.85 -9.61 13.42
N SER A 37 -1.95 -8.66 12.49
CA SER A 37 -3.00 -7.64 12.52
C SER A 37 -4.39 -8.25 12.39
N ARG A 38 -5.33 -7.77 13.20
CA ARG A 38 -6.69 -8.32 13.34
C ARG A 38 -7.68 -7.27 13.86
N LEU A 39 -8.96 -7.49 13.59
CA LEU A 39 -10.07 -6.75 14.18
C LEU A 39 -10.71 -7.59 15.28
N HIS A 40 -10.95 -6.98 16.43
CA HIS A 40 -11.65 -7.63 17.54
C HIS A 40 -12.94 -6.89 17.88
N CYS A 41 -14.05 -7.61 17.93
CA CYS A 41 -15.34 -7.08 18.38
C CYS A 41 -15.57 -7.48 19.84
N GLU A 42 -15.51 -6.52 20.77
CA GLU A 42 -15.70 -6.80 22.20
C GLU A 42 -17.10 -7.32 22.53
N THR A 43 -18.13 -6.81 21.83
CA THR A 43 -19.53 -7.21 22.07
C THR A 43 -19.81 -8.62 21.59
N CYS A 44 -19.34 -8.99 20.40
CA CYS A 44 -19.54 -10.34 19.84
C CYS A 44 -18.49 -11.35 20.30
N LYS A 45 -17.38 -10.87 20.91
CA LYS A 45 -16.19 -11.67 21.24
C LYS A 45 -15.56 -12.38 20.01
N ASP A 46 -15.82 -11.86 18.82
CA ASP A 46 -15.29 -12.38 17.56
C ASP A 46 -13.98 -11.67 17.19
N THR A 47 -13.08 -12.41 16.54
CA THR A 47 -11.81 -11.87 16.00
C THR A 47 -11.69 -12.19 14.52
N TYR A 48 -11.39 -11.18 13.71
CA TYR A 48 -11.26 -11.27 12.26
C TYR A 48 -9.82 -10.98 11.85
N ASN A 49 -9.19 -11.91 11.13
CA ASN A 49 -7.85 -11.69 10.60
C ASN A 49 -7.89 -10.64 9.49
N LEU A 50 -6.79 -9.91 9.36
CA LEU A 50 -6.57 -8.95 8.30
C LEU A 50 -5.33 -9.31 7.48
N PRO A 51 -5.17 -8.76 6.26
CA PRO A 51 -3.93 -8.87 5.52
C PRO A 51 -2.74 -8.34 6.32
N GLN A 52 -1.61 -9.04 6.21
CA GLN A 52 -0.39 -8.70 6.94
C GLN A 52 0.57 -7.87 6.08
N ASN A 53 1.50 -7.17 6.74
CA ASN A 53 2.58 -6.42 6.09
C ASN A 53 2.12 -5.25 5.19
N GLY A 54 1.08 -4.54 5.61
CA GLY A 54 0.66 -3.29 5.02
C GLY A 54 -0.14 -2.44 6.00
N LEU A 55 -0.69 -1.34 5.50
CA LEU A 55 -1.51 -0.41 6.26
C LEU A 55 -2.99 -0.75 6.08
N ILE A 56 -3.73 -0.79 7.18
CA ILE A 56 -5.17 -0.98 7.19
C ILE A 56 -5.83 0.38 7.42
N LYS A 57 -6.77 0.75 6.56
CA LYS A 57 -7.54 2.01 6.64
C LYS A 57 -9.03 1.71 6.66
N GLY A 58 -9.80 2.45 7.45
CA GLY A 58 -11.27 2.40 7.40
C GLY A 58 -11.74 2.93 6.06
N PHE A 59 -12.70 2.25 5.42
CA PHE A 59 -13.10 2.57 4.05
C PHE A 59 -14.44 3.30 3.98
N LYS A 60 -14.39 4.63 4.17
CA LYS A 60 -15.51 5.57 3.95
C LYS A 60 -16.82 5.21 4.69
N GLU A 61 -16.73 4.45 5.79
CA GLU A 61 -17.89 3.91 6.54
C GLU A 61 -18.87 3.10 5.68
N LEU A 62 -18.42 2.62 4.51
CA LEU A 62 -19.22 1.84 3.60
C LEU A 62 -19.31 0.41 4.09
N ARG A 63 -20.47 -0.22 3.85
CA ARG A 63 -20.80 -1.54 4.38
C ARG A 63 -20.89 -2.57 3.28
N CYS A 64 -20.52 -3.79 3.62
CA CYS A 64 -20.79 -4.94 2.79
C CYS A 64 -22.31 -5.18 2.73
N PRO A 65 -22.90 -5.35 1.53
CA PRO A 65 -24.34 -5.57 1.40
C PRO A 65 -24.80 -6.96 1.86
N LEU A 66 -23.86 -7.89 2.07
CA LEU A 66 -24.15 -9.26 2.52
C LEU A 66 -24.33 -9.36 4.04
N ASP A 67 -23.48 -8.66 4.79
CA ASP A 67 -23.29 -8.91 6.22
C ASP A 67 -23.25 -7.62 7.07
N GLU A 68 -23.45 -6.46 6.44
CA GLU A 68 -23.40 -5.12 7.03
C GLU A 68 -22.06 -4.71 7.67
N PHE A 69 -20.99 -5.50 7.55
CA PHE A 69 -19.69 -5.11 8.09
C PHE A 69 -19.15 -3.88 7.36
N GLU A 70 -18.61 -2.93 8.13
CA GLU A 70 -17.88 -1.83 7.55
C GLU A 70 -16.58 -2.33 6.89
N LEU A 71 -16.35 -1.85 5.68
CA LEU A 71 -15.24 -2.26 4.85
C LEU A 71 -13.93 -1.61 5.31
N VAL A 72 -12.83 -2.30 5.04
CA VAL A 72 -11.49 -1.77 5.23
C VAL A 72 -10.73 -1.79 3.91
N GLN A 73 -9.77 -0.88 3.77
CA GLN A 73 -8.85 -0.81 2.65
C GLN A 73 -7.47 -1.23 3.13
N TYR A 74 -6.91 -2.23 2.45
CA TYR A 74 -5.51 -2.60 2.60
C TYR A 74 -4.66 -1.81 1.61
N ALA A 75 -3.60 -1.18 2.12
CA ALA A 75 -2.59 -0.52 1.31
C ALA A 75 -1.23 -1.18 1.57
N ALA A 76 -0.61 -1.73 0.53
CA ALA A 76 0.65 -2.44 0.67
C ALA A 76 1.85 -1.47 0.70
N ASN A 77 2.90 -1.80 1.44
CA ASN A 77 4.03 -0.90 1.67
C ASN A 77 5.01 -0.79 0.47
N ASN A 78 5.00 -1.75 -0.47
CA ASN A 78 6.02 -1.87 -1.54
C ASN A 78 5.42 -1.72 -2.95
N ASN A 79 4.57 -0.71 -3.21
CA ASN A 79 3.84 -0.54 -4.47
C ASN A 79 2.95 -1.73 -4.88
N ALA A 80 2.70 -2.65 -3.94
CA ALA A 80 1.78 -3.75 -4.15
C ALA A 80 0.33 -3.23 -4.17
N LYS A 81 -0.54 -4.01 -4.79
CA LYS A 81 -1.93 -3.63 -5.05
C LYS A 81 -2.68 -3.29 -3.75
N ASN A 82 -3.35 -2.14 -3.78
CA ASN A 82 -4.33 -1.79 -2.75
C ASN A 82 -5.66 -2.46 -3.10
N PHE A 83 -6.39 -2.92 -2.09
CA PHE A 83 -7.73 -3.46 -2.31
C PHE A 83 -8.62 -3.24 -1.11
N THR A 84 -9.92 -3.22 -1.37
CA THR A 84 -10.96 -3.13 -0.34
C THR A 84 -11.41 -4.54 0.04
N LEU A 85 -11.69 -4.79 1.31
CA LEU A 85 -12.16 -6.08 1.81
C LEU A 85 -13.21 -5.91 2.91
N CYS A 86 -14.14 -6.86 2.98
CA CYS A 86 -15.02 -7.05 4.13
C CYS A 86 -14.32 -7.95 5.16
N PRO A 87 -14.19 -7.53 6.44
CA PRO A 87 -13.58 -8.36 7.49
C PRO A 87 -14.21 -9.74 7.64
N TYR A 88 -15.53 -9.86 7.49
CA TYR A 88 -16.22 -11.13 7.61
C TYR A 88 -15.96 -12.03 6.39
N CYS A 89 -16.20 -11.53 5.16
CA CYS A 89 -15.96 -12.29 3.94
C CYS A 89 -14.49 -12.73 3.76
N TYR A 90 -13.54 -11.91 4.21
CA TYR A 90 -12.11 -12.25 4.16
C TYR A 90 -11.77 -13.53 4.96
N ASN A 91 -12.44 -13.72 6.09
CA ASN A 91 -12.26 -14.87 6.98
C ASN A 91 -13.22 -16.02 6.65
N ASN A 92 -14.42 -15.68 6.20
CA ASN A 92 -15.53 -16.59 5.90
C ASN A 92 -16.03 -16.30 4.47
N PRO A 93 -15.31 -16.74 3.43
CA PRO A 93 -15.70 -16.47 2.04
C PRO A 93 -17.09 -17.06 1.77
N PRO A 94 -18.07 -16.24 1.36
CA PRO A 94 -19.46 -16.68 1.21
C PRO A 94 -19.72 -17.44 -0.09
N PHE A 95 -18.79 -17.40 -1.04
CA PHE A 95 -18.91 -18.02 -2.37
C PHE A 95 -17.86 -19.11 -2.55
N LYS A 96 -18.22 -20.17 -3.29
CA LYS A 96 -17.32 -21.32 -3.54
C LYS A 96 -16.06 -20.91 -4.31
N ASP A 97 -16.18 -19.94 -5.21
CA ASP A 97 -15.07 -19.48 -6.05
C ASP A 97 -14.19 -18.43 -5.35
N MET A 98 -14.60 -17.98 -4.16
CA MET A 98 -13.85 -17.00 -3.37
C MET A 98 -12.93 -17.72 -2.39
N HIS A 99 -11.63 -17.41 -2.45
CA HIS A 99 -10.67 -17.99 -1.53
C HIS A 99 -10.70 -17.31 -0.16
N LYS A 100 -10.20 -18.02 0.87
CA LYS A 100 -9.89 -17.38 2.15
C LYS A 100 -8.80 -16.34 1.94
N ASN A 101 -8.84 -15.28 2.74
CA ASN A 101 -7.92 -14.15 2.66
C ASN A 101 -8.04 -13.32 1.37
N SER A 102 -9.20 -13.38 0.72
CA SER A 102 -9.49 -12.59 -0.49
C SER A 102 -10.21 -11.29 -0.18
N GLY A 103 -9.90 -10.26 -0.99
CA GLY A 103 -10.59 -8.98 -0.95
C GLY A 103 -11.93 -9.00 -1.67
N CYS A 104 -12.65 -7.88 -1.62
CA CYS A 104 -13.92 -7.70 -2.36
C CYS A 104 -13.72 -7.85 -3.88
N ASN A 105 -12.50 -7.66 -4.38
CA ASN A 105 -12.14 -7.89 -5.79
C ASN A 105 -12.19 -9.36 -6.24
N GLU A 106 -12.51 -10.31 -5.36
CA GLU A 106 -12.88 -11.69 -5.70
C GLU A 106 -14.31 -12.05 -5.27
N CYS A 107 -15.07 -11.09 -4.74
CA CYS A 107 -16.47 -11.28 -4.38
C CYS A 107 -17.33 -11.32 -5.65
N THR A 108 -18.25 -12.27 -5.74
CA THR A 108 -19.20 -12.42 -6.86
C THR A 108 -20.61 -11.94 -6.51
N HIS A 109 -20.77 -11.20 -5.40
CA HIS A 109 -22.07 -10.67 -5.02
C HIS A 109 -22.49 -9.52 -5.95
N PRO A 110 -23.64 -9.62 -6.66
CA PRO A 110 -24.02 -8.66 -7.69
C PRO A 110 -24.29 -7.26 -7.14
N THR A 111 -24.73 -7.13 -5.88
CA THR A 111 -24.99 -5.80 -5.27
C THR A 111 -23.76 -5.22 -4.57
N CYS A 112 -22.66 -5.96 -4.47
CA CYS A 112 -21.44 -5.44 -3.88
C CYS A 112 -20.74 -4.52 -4.88
N ARG A 113 -20.74 -3.21 -4.59
CA ARG A 113 -20.08 -2.18 -5.39
C ARG A 113 -18.58 -2.40 -5.59
N TYR A 114 -17.94 -3.26 -4.80
CA TYR A 114 -16.51 -3.57 -4.85
C TYR A 114 -16.23 -4.99 -5.37
N SER A 115 -17.27 -5.69 -5.82
CA SER A 115 -17.19 -7.05 -6.34
C SER A 115 -16.39 -7.13 -7.64
N LEU A 116 -15.94 -8.35 -7.94
CA LEU A 116 -15.49 -8.76 -9.25
C LEU A 116 -16.58 -8.57 -10.31
N GLU A 117 -17.82 -8.94 -9.97
CA GLU A 117 -18.95 -8.88 -10.90
C GLU A 117 -19.23 -7.46 -11.41
N VAL A 118 -19.21 -6.47 -10.50
CA VAL A 118 -19.52 -5.08 -10.84
C VAL A 118 -18.33 -4.33 -11.43
N ASN A 119 -17.10 -4.65 -11.00
CA ASN A 119 -15.91 -3.88 -11.40
C ASN A 119 -14.99 -4.61 -12.39
N GLY A 120 -15.32 -5.83 -12.82
CA GLY A 120 -14.54 -6.58 -13.80
C GLY A 120 -14.61 -5.95 -15.18
N VAL A 121 -13.46 -5.83 -15.84
CA VAL A 121 -13.36 -5.23 -17.19
C VAL A 121 -12.98 -6.28 -18.23
N CYS A 122 -11.81 -6.90 -18.06
CA CYS A 122 -11.29 -7.87 -19.02
C CYS A 122 -10.28 -8.83 -18.36
N ALA A 123 -9.93 -9.89 -19.06
CA ALA A 123 -8.87 -10.80 -18.63
C ALA A 123 -7.50 -10.09 -18.59
N CYS A 124 -6.68 -10.44 -17.60
CA CYS A 124 -5.36 -9.88 -17.44
C CYS A 124 -4.40 -10.44 -18.50
N TYR A 125 -3.94 -9.59 -19.43
CA TYR A 125 -3.01 -10.00 -20.48
C TYR A 125 -1.59 -10.36 -19.98
N ILE A 126 -1.25 -10.00 -18.72
CA ILE A 126 0.06 -10.32 -18.12
C ILE A 126 0.09 -11.74 -17.56
N CYS A 127 -0.84 -12.08 -16.66
CA CYS A 127 -0.86 -13.39 -16.01
C CYS A 127 -1.83 -14.39 -16.64
N LYS A 128 -2.73 -13.95 -17.53
CA LYS A 128 -3.77 -14.74 -18.22
C LYS A 128 -4.75 -15.50 -17.32
N GLN A 129 -4.59 -15.43 -16.00
CA GLN A 129 -5.44 -16.10 -15.01
C GLN A 129 -6.34 -15.13 -14.25
N GLY A 130 -5.89 -13.89 -14.06
CA GLY A 130 -6.65 -12.88 -13.34
C GLY A 130 -7.54 -12.04 -14.25
N ILE A 131 -8.40 -11.25 -13.62
CA ILE A 131 -9.28 -10.26 -14.25
C ILE A 131 -8.82 -8.87 -13.80
N PHE A 132 -8.87 -7.90 -14.72
CA PHE A 132 -8.70 -6.49 -14.41
C PHE A 132 -9.95 -5.90 -13.81
N LEU A 133 -9.82 -5.28 -12.64
CA LEU A 133 -10.92 -4.59 -11.98
C LEU A 133 -10.65 -3.10 -11.86
N LEU A 134 -11.70 -2.30 -12.00
CA LEU A 134 -11.64 -0.86 -11.70
C LEU A 134 -11.48 -0.61 -10.20
N ASP A 135 -10.38 0.03 -9.83
CA ASP A 135 -10.12 0.47 -8.47
C ASP A 135 -10.87 1.78 -8.18
N VAL A 136 -12.13 1.64 -7.78
CA VAL A 136 -13.01 2.74 -7.35
C VAL A 136 -12.55 3.45 -6.06
N SER A 137 -11.49 2.95 -5.40
CA SER A 137 -10.93 3.59 -4.21
C SER A 137 -9.93 4.69 -4.53
N ALA A 138 -9.40 4.75 -5.76
CA ALA A 138 -8.26 5.59 -6.15
C ALA A 138 -8.65 6.94 -6.80
N ILE A 139 -9.77 7.56 -6.44
CA ILE A 139 -10.18 8.85 -7.02
C ILE A 139 -9.16 9.94 -6.61
N PRO A 140 -8.67 10.79 -7.54
CA PRO A 140 -9.05 10.96 -8.95
C PRO A 140 -8.22 10.15 -9.97
N LYS A 141 -7.16 9.45 -9.54
CA LYS A 141 -6.31 8.65 -10.43
C LYS A 141 -6.87 7.24 -10.58
N TYR A 142 -7.76 7.04 -11.55
CA TYR A 142 -8.34 5.73 -11.83
C TYR A 142 -7.27 4.71 -12.20
N ARG A 143 -7.40 3.50 -11.65
CA ARG A 143 -6.49 2.40 -11.90
C ARG A 143 -7.28 1.13 -12.17
N LEU A 144 -6.79 0.28 -13.08
CA LEU A 144 -7.26 -1.09 -13.24
C LEU A 144 -6.23 -2.03 -12.61
N ALA A 145 -6.67 -2.86 -11.67
CA ALA A 145 -5.76 -3.71 -10.90
C ALA A 145 -6.16 -5.18 -11.00
N CYS A 146 -5.23 -6.05 -11.39
CA CYS A 146 -5.48 -7.49 -11.52
C CYS A 146 -5.79 -8.12 -10.16
N ASN A 147 -6.80 -8.99 -10.04
CA ASN A 147 -7.10 -9.70 -8.78
C ASN A 147 -6.07 -10.79 -8.41
N LYS A 148 -5.28 -11.31 -9.36
CA LYS A 148 -4.32 -12.40 -9.10
C LYS A 148 -2.85 -11.98 -9.07
N CYS A 149 -2.43 -11.06 -9.94
CA CYS A 149 -1.04 -10.62 -10.04
C CYS A 149 -0.87 -9.16 -9.56
N PRO A 150 0.35 -8.70 -9.26
CA PRO A 150 0.58 -7.35 -8.73
C PRO A 150 0.44 -6.23 -9.79
N PHE A 151 0.04 -6.56 -11.02
CA PHE A 151 -0.02 -5.59 -12.11
C PHE A 151 -1.19 -4.61 -11.94
N VAL A 152 -0.88 -3.32 -12.13
CA VAL A 152 -1.83 -2.21 -12.06
C VAL A 152 -1.62 -1.30 -13.26
N LEU A 153 -2.68 -1.10 -14.05
CA LEU A 153 -2.74 -0.13 -15.13
C LEU A 153 -3.25 1.20 -14.58
N THR A 154 -2.49 2.28 -14.75
CA THR A 154 -2.95 3.63 -14.37
C THR A 154 -3.58 4.29 -15.58
N LEU A 155 -4.81 4.77 -15.43
CA LEU A 155 -5.52 5.45 -16.50
C LEU A 155 -5.14 6.94 -16.54
N PRO A 156 -5.25 7.61 -17.70
CA PRO A 156 -4.89 9.02 -17.83
C PRO A 156 -5.69 9.96 -16.89
N GLU A 157 -5.04 11.04 -16.42
CA GLU A 157 -5.63 12.02 -15.49
C GLU A 157 -6.67 12.96 -16.11
N THR A 158 -6.93 12.83 -17.41
CA THR A 158 -7.97 13.55 -18.15
C THR A 158 -9.37 13.05 -17.80
N ILE A 159 -9.46 11.84 -17.24
CA ILE A 159 -10.71 11.18 -16.92
C ILE A 159 -11.24 11.68 -15.57
N GLN A 160 -12.47 12.18 -15.57
CA GLN A 160 -13.15 12.67 -14.38
C GLN A 160 -13.94 11.57 -13.68
N LYS A 161 -14.66 10.74 -14.45
CA LYS A 161 -15.48 9.64 -13.93
C LYS A 161 -15.43 8.43 -14.85
N ILE A 162 -15.38 7.24 -14.24
CA ILE A 162 -15.44 5.96 -14.93
C ILE A 162 -16.46 5.07 -14.24
N THR A 163 -17.30 4.43 -15.04
CA THR A 163 -18.21 3.37 -14.62
C THR A 163 -18.14 2.22 -15.62
N ILE A 164 -18.39 1.00 -15.16
CA ILE A 164 -18.43 -0.18 -16.02
C ILE A 164 -19.89 -0.46 -16.39
N LYS A 165 -20.14 -0.69 -17.68
CA LYS A 165 -21.44 -1.08 -18.20
C LYS A 165 -21.60 -2.61 -18.20
N SER A 166 -22.85 -3.05 -18.21
CA SER A 166 -23.22 -4.44 -18.46
C SER A 166 -23.15 -4.84 -19.95
N GLU A 167 -22.81 -3.89 -20.83
CA GLU A 167 -22.65 -4.10 -22.27
C GLU A 167 -21.21 -4.55 -22.59
N PHE A 168 -21.08 -5.41 -23.60
CA PHE A 168 -19.80 -5.97 -24.04
C PHE A 168 -19.42 -5.45 -25.42
N CYS A 169 -18.12 -5.41 -25.70
CA CYS A 169 -17.59 -5.01 -26.99
C CYS A 169 -17.78 -6.12 -28.03
N GLU A 170 -18.41 -5.81 -29.17
CA GLU A 170 -18.66 -6.76 -30.27
C GLU A 170 -17.40 -7.41 -30.88
N LYS A 171 -16.21 -6.83 -30.67
CA LYS A 171 -14.95 -7.31 -31.26
C LYS A 171 -14.14 -8.24 -30.36
N CYS A 172 -14.27 -8.09 -29.04
CA CYS A 172 -13.37 -8.76 -28.09
C CYS A 172 -14.05 -9.23 -26.80
N ASP A 173 -15.38 -9.10 -26.71
CA ASP A 173 -16.21 -9.58 -25.60
C ASP A 173 -15.82 -9.04 -24.21
N THR A 174 -15.13 -7.90 -24.14
CA THR A 174 -14.81 -7.24 -22.87
C THR A 174 -15.88 -6.23 -22.48
N ALA A 175 -16.06 -6.01 -21.17
CA ALA A 175 -17.01 -5.04 -20.67
C ALA A 175 -16.67 -3.62 -21.15
N LEU A 176 -17.70 -2.87 -21.56
CA LEU A 176 -17.57 -1.47 -21.95
C LEU A 176 -17.47 -0.58 -20.71
N MET A 177 -16.70 0.49 -20.83
CA MET A 177 -16.58 1.52 -19.79
C MET A 177 -17.24 2.80 -20.27
N ASP A 178 -18.07 3.38 -19.41
CA ASP A 178 -18.54 4.75 -19.56
C ASP A 178 -17.50 5.70 -18.94
N VAL A 179 -17.06 6.66 -19.73
CA VAL A 179 -15.95 7.54 -19.41
C VAL A 179 -16.39 8.99 -19.58
N GLU A 180 -16.34 9.76 -18.50
CA GLU A 180 -16.59 11.20 -18.53
C GLU A 180 -15.24 11.92 -18.44
N PHE A 181 -14.91 12.70 -19.47
CA PHE A 181 -13.67 13.47 -19.55
C PHE A 181 -13.85 14.89 -19.03
N ASN A 182 -12.77 15.46 -18.48
CA ASN A 182 -12.76 16.86 -18.11
C ASN A 182 -12.74 17.75 -19.37
N LYS A 183 -13.77 18.62 -19.50
CA LYS A 183 -13.95 19.58 -20.61
C LYS A 183 -12.72 20.45 -20.87
N GLU A 184 -11.97 20.83 -19.84
CA GLU A 184 -10.81 21.72 -19.97
C GLU A 184 -9.56 21.00 -20.49
N LYS A 185 -9.38 19.73 -20.14
CA LYS A 185 -8.16 18.96 -20.46
C LYS A 185 -8.29 18.18 -21.76
N SER A 186 -9.51 17.89 -22.20
CA SER A 186 -9.74 17.03 -23.36
C SER A 186 -11.05 17.39 -24.07
N PRO A 187 -11.15 18.57 -24.70
CA PRO A 187 -12.36 19.00 -25.40
C PRO A 187 -12.73 18.05 -26.56
N ASP A 188 -11.75 17.47 -27.24
CA ASP A 188 -11.97 16.59 -28.40
C ASP A 188 -12.50 15.19 -28.03
N LEU A 189 -12.39 14.79 -26.75
CA LEU A 189 -12.82 13.48 -26.25
C LEU A 189 -14.19 13.50 -25.57
N LEU A 190 -14.89 14.65 -25.59
CA LEU A 190 -16.22 14.79 -24.98
C LEU A 190 -17.31 13.96 -25.67
N SER A 191 -17.12 13.62 -26.95
CA SER A 191 -18.03 12.74 -27.70
C SER A 191 -17.88 11.27 -27.31
N LEU A 192 -16.78 10.89 -26.66
CA LEU A 192 -16.49 9.53 -26.27
C LEU A 192 -17.13 9.21 -24.90
N SER A 193 -18.41 8.87 -24.91
CA SER A 193 -19.13 8.49 -23.70
C SER A 193 -18.89 7.03 -23.28
N SER A 194 -18.70 6.13 -24.25
CA SER A 194 -18.49 4.69 -24.03
C SER A 194 -17.32 4.16 -24.84
N ALA A 195 -16.46 3.37 -24.22
CA ALA A 195 -15.24 2.87 -24.85
C ALA A 195 -14.83 1.49 -24.31
N CYS A 196 -14.26 0.68 -25.20
CA CYS A 196 -13.63 -0.58 -24.86
C CYS A 196 -12.15 -0.36 -24.50
N LEU A 197 -11.69 -0.98 -23.41
CA LEU A 197 -10.30 -0.89 -22.96
C LEU A 197 -9.29 -1.42 -24.00
N LEU A 198 -9.65 -2.46 -24.76
CA LEU A 198 -8.75 -3.17 -25.67
C LEU A 198 -8.89 -2.76 -27.14
N CYS A 199 -10.00 -2.12 -27.53
CA CYS A 199 -10.25 -1.76 -28.93
C CYS A 199 -10.11 -0.26 -29.22
N HIS A 200 -10.20 0.59 -28.20
CA HIS A 200 -10.16 2.03 -28.40
C HIS A 200 -8.72 2.55 -28.34
N GLU A 201 -8.28 3.28 -29.37
CA GLU A 201 -6.90 3.77 -29.54
C GLU A 201 -6.38 4.52 -28.31
N TYR A 202 -7.24 5.38 -27.73
CA TYR A 202 -6.93 6.13 -26.52
C TYR A 202 -6.43 5.26 -25.34
N PHE A 203 -7.08 4.12 -25.11
CA PHE A 203 -6.72 3.23 -24.00
C PHE A 203 -5.54 2.32 -24.36
N LEU A 204 -5.42 1.95 -25.64
CA LEU A 204 -4.29 1.18 -26.14
C LEU A 204 -2.97 1.93 -25.93
N GLU A 205 -2.93 3.24 -26.17
CA GLU A 205 -1.75 4.05 -25.86
C GLU A 205 -1.40 4.03 -24.36
N ALA A 206 -2.39 4.15 -23.47
CA ALA A 206 -2.17 4.12 -22.03
C ALA A 206 -1.63 2.75 -21.57
N ILE A 207 -2.13 1.66 -22.16
CA ILE A 207 -1.64 0.30 -21.93
C ILE A 207 -0.19 0.18 -22.39
N GLN A 208 0.12 0.58 -23.62
CA GLN A 208 1.46 0.50 -24.19
C GLN A 208 2.49 1.28 -23.36
N ARG A 209 2.15 2.50 -22.93
CA ARG A 209 3.02 3.31 -22.05
C ARG A 209 3.31 2.60 -20.74
N THR A 210 2.30 1.99 -20.12
CA THR A 210 2.44 1.29 -18.84
C THR A 210 3.27 0.01 -18.99
N VAL A 211 3.01 -0.79 -20.03
CA VAL A 211 3.75 -2.02 -20.31
C VAL A 211 5.21 -1.72 -20.64
N THR A 212 5.47 -0.70 -21.47
CA THR A 212 6.84 -0.27 -21.83
C THR A 212 7.60 0.20 -20.59
N TYR A 213 6.98 0.98 -19.72
CA TYR A 213 7.58 1.40 -18.46
C TYR A 213 7.98 0.21 -17.58
N LEU A 214 7.11 -0.79 -17.45
CA LEU A 214 7.39 -1.97 -16.65
C LEU A 214 8.51 -2.84 -17.23
N ASN A 215 8.55 -3.03 -18.56
CA ASN A 215 9.64 -3.71 -19.23
C ASN A 215 10.98 -2.96 -19.01
N ASN A 216 10.96 -1.63 -19.04
CA ASN A 216 12.15 -0.81 -18.80
C ASN A 216 12.63 -0.87 -17.34
N LEU A 217 11.73 -1.08 -16.36
CA LEU A 217 12.13 -1.33 -14.97
C LEU A 217 12.77 -2.71 -14.78
N GLN A 218 12.27 -3.73 -15.47
CA GLN A 218 12.83 -5.08 -15.46
C GLN A 218 14.19 -5.14 -16.17
N ASN A 219 14.39 -4.31 -17.18
CA ASN A 219 15.63 -4.21 -17.96
C ASN A 219 16.63 -3.18 -17.42
N ARG A 220 16.40 -2.59 -16.23
CA ARG A 220 17.46 -1.82 -15.58
C ARG A 220 18.60 -2.78 -15.25
N PRO A 221 19.82 -2.58 -15.76
CA PRO A 221 20.98 -3.27 -15.24
C PRO A 221 20.97 -3.06 -13.74
N THR A 222 21.02 -4.15 -12.98
CA THR A 222 21.38 -4.06 -11.57
C THR A 222 22.80 -3.54 -11.53
N ASP A 223 22.96 -2.21 -11.54
CA ASP A 223 24.25 -1.58 -11.39
C ASP A 223 24.78 -2.02 -10.03
N GLY A 224 25.74 -2.94 -10.09
CA GLY A 224 26.34 -3.65 -8.98
C GLY A 224 26.86 -2.71 -7.92
N ARG A 225 26.05 -2.48 -6.89
CA ARG A 225 26.50 -2.02 -5.58
C ARG A 225 25.94 -2.94 -4.51
N GLY A 226 26.71 -3.98 -4.21
CA GLY A 226 26.74 -4.58 -2.89
C GLY A 226 26.65 -6.11 -2.85
N GLY A 227 27.79 -6.75 -2.62
CA GLY A 227 27.85 -7.90 -1.72
C GLY A 227 27.97 -9.29 -2.34
N ALA A 228 29.13 -9.61 -2.90
CA ALA A 228 29.60 -11.00 -2.96
C ALA A 228 30.85 -11.12 -2.08
N PHE A 229 30.63 -11.67 -0.88
CA PHE A 229 31.65 -12.41 -0.13
C PHE A 229 32.32 -13.41 -1.07
N GLY A 230 33.61 -13.20 -1.34
CA GLY A 230 34.42 -14.09 -2.16
C GLY A 230 35.84 -13.55 -2.25
N GLY A 231 36.70 -13.97 -1.32
CA GLY A 231 38.16 -13.85 -1.51
C GLY A 231 38.58 -14.53 -2.82
N PRO A 232 39.73 -14.16 -3.42
CA PRO A 232 41.01 -14.65 -2.88
C PRO A 232 42.22 -13.74 -3.17
N ARG A 233 43.39 -14.17 -2.66
CA ARG A 233 44.77 -13.91 -3.09
C ARG A 233 45.63 -13.15 -2.08
N GLY A 234 46.32 -13.94 -1.26
CA GLY A 234 47.68 -13.60 -0.86
C GLY A 234 48.59 -13.47 -2.08
N GLY A 235 49.61 -12.62 -1.94
CA GLY A 235 50.65 -12.37 -2.93
C GLY A 235 51.35 -11.06 -2.60
N GLY A 236 52.52 -11.14 -1.96
CA GLY A 236 53.20 -10.02 -1.34
C GLY A 236 54.05 -9.13 -2.25
N ARG A 237 55.08 -8.52 -1.61
CA ARG A 237 56.05 -7.50 -2.05
C ARG A 237 55.47 -6.08 -2.00
N GLY A 238 55.91 -5.18 -1.11
CA GLY A 238 57.29 -4.87 -0.77
C GLY A 238 57.86 -3.91 -1.81
N GLY A 239 57.85 -2.59 -1.54
CA GLY A 239 58.47 -1.60 -2.42
C GLY A 239 58.16 -0.13 -2.13
N ARG A 240 59.02 0.49 -1.31
CA ARG A 240 59.69 1.81 -1.47
C ARG A 240 58.91 3.08 -1.89
N GLY A 241 58.96 4.07 -0.98
CA GLY A 241 59.37 5.47 -1.25
C GLY A 241 58.32 6.40 -1.85
N GLY A 242 58.12 7.65 -1.43
CA GLY A 242 58.79 8.50 -0.45
C GLY A 242 58.25 9.94 -0.60
N ARG A 243 58.65 10.83 0.34
CA ARG A 243 58.52 12.31 0.32
C ARG A 243 57.08 12.83 0.48
N GLY A 244 56.66 13.54 1.53
CA GLY A 244 57.36 14.45 2.43
C GLY A 244 56.68 15.82 2.34
N ARG A 245 56.20 16.37 3.46
CA ARG A 245 56.12 17.81 3.79
C ARG A 245 55.52 17.98 5.18
N GLY A 246 56.36 18.39 6.13
CA GLY A 246 55.98 18.70 7.51
C GLY A 246 55.47 20.12 7.70
N ARG A 247 55.00 20.37 8.93
CA ARG A 247 54.90 21.62 9.73
C ARG A 247 53.91 21.24 10.86
N GLY A 248 54.29 21.01 12.11
CA GLY A 248 55.26 21.72 12.94
C GLY A 248 54.55 22.87 13.66
N ARG A 249 54.15 22.66 14.93
CA ARG A 249 54.04 23.70 15.97
C ARG A 249 53.72 23.06 17.33
N GLY A 250 54.76 22.91 18.14
CA GLY A 250 54.67 22.85 19.59
C GLY A 250 55.58 23.94 20.17
N GLY A 251 55.16 24.52 21.29
CA GLY A 251 56.05 25.22 22.22
C GLY A 251 55.98 26.74 22.23
N GLY A 252 55.42 27.29 23.31
CA GLY A 252 55.67 28.64 23.80
C GLY A 252 55.48 28.64 25.31
N GLY A 253 56.58 28.58 26.05
CA GLY A 253 56.60 28.46 27.52
C GLY A 253 56.73 29.79 28.26
N SER A 254 56.41 29.70 29.56
CA SER A 254 56.90 30.46 30.73
C SER A 254 56.92 32.00 30.71
N SER A 255 56.30 32.62 31.73
CA SER A 255 57.04 33.19 32.87
C SER A 255 56.14 33.93 33.88
N ARG A 256 56.22 33.49 35.15
CA ARG A 256 56.31 34.25 36.42
C ARG A 256 55.82 35.70 36.50
N GLY A 257 55.00 35.99 37.53
CA GLY A 257 55.13 37.23 38.31
C GLY A 257 53.87 37.79 39.00
N ARG A 258 53.88 37.79 40.35
CA ARG A 258 53.36 38.81 41.32
C ARG A 258 51.91 39.32 41.12
N GLY A 259 50.98 39.26 42.08
CA GLY A 259 51.04 39.69 43.47
C GLY A 259 49.92 40.73 43.75
N SER A 260 49.48 40.84 45.01
CA SER A 260 48.46 41.75 45.60
C SER A 260 46.98 41.37 45.37
N SER A 261 46.17 41.03 46.38
CA SER A 261 45.72 41.75 47.59
C SER A 261 44.77 42.92 47.28
N ARG A 262 43.45 42.74 47.58
CA ARG A 262 42.62 43.59 48.46
C ARG A 262 41.10 43.41 48.24
N GLY A 263 40.38 43.43 49.37
CA GLY A 263 38.96 43.87 49.49
C GLY A 263 37.93 42.81 49.10
N GLY A 264 37.11 42.24 49.97
CA GLY A 264 36.47 42.83 51.13
C GLY A 264 35.18 43.54 50.70
N HIS A 265 34.04 42.84 50.79
CA HIS A 265 32.82 43.32 51.44
C HIS A 265 31.71 42.28 51.34
N GLY A 266 31.40 41.67 52.48
CA GLY A 266 30.06 41.15 52.75
C GLY A 266 29.11 42.29 53.12
N ARG A 267 27.83 42.06 52.86
CA ARG A 267 26.59 42.53 53.52
C ARG A 267 25.48 41.90 52.67
N GLY A 268 24.69 40.95 53.19
CA GLY A 268 23.67 41.14 54.21
C GLY A 268 22.31 41.14 53.50
N ARG A 269 21.62 39.99 53.48
CA ARG A 269 20.31 39.78 54.14
C ARG A 269 19.31 40.93 53.96
N ASN A 270 18.24 40.69 53.20
CA ASN A 270 16.95 40.24 53.75
C ASN A 270 16.15 39.55 52.65
#